data_AF-A7GEH2-F1
#
_entry.id   AF-A7GEH2-F1
#
_cell.length_a   1.000
_cell.length_b   1.000
_cell.length_c   1.000
_cell.angle_alpha   90.00
_cell.angle_beta   90.00
_cell.angle_gamma   90.00
#
_symmetry.space_group_name_H-M   'P 1'
#
loop_
_entity.id
_entity.type
_entity.pdbx_description
1 polymer ?
#
loop_
_entity_poly.entity_id
_entity_poly.type
_entity_poly.pdbx_seq_one_letter_code
_entity_poly.pdbx_strand_id
1 'polypeptide(L)'
;MIGLEYILSLYNLTQQELAEELGIKKQNINQWFKGSRKIPKKYLSHLNEKFKIPIDYFNMEIKKSDELKIKIIKLKNENPPKKVTRVFDTAEEGKLEIEEEVYEKSIEKEIILLNIEIKRQELLEIIYKMINFNYNNEIDDIEEYVEENRKIISVFDYITAILESKKVESDFLLEILNAVVLSFEIEEGFDIRPFVRHLEMIFQCYEFDKHLNYCVKKHNE
;
A
#
# COMPACT_ATOMS: atom_id res chain seq x y z
N MET A 1 -4.71 10.33 13.30
CA MET A 1 -3.78 11.48 13.49
C MET A 1 -3.75 12.26 12.19
N ILE A 2 -3.83 13.60 12.23
CA ILE A 2 -3.74 14.44 11.01
C ILE A 2 -2.28 14.48 10.54
N GLY A 3 -2.04 14.41 9.23
CA GLY A 3 -0.66 14.29 8.74
C GLY A 3 0.22 15.49 9.02
N LEU A 4 -0.31 16.72 9.13
CA LEU A 4 0.47 17.88 9.59
C LEU A 4 1.07 17.66 10.98
N GLU A 5 0.33 17.05 11.92
CA GLU A 5 0.81 16.76 13.26
C GLU A 5 2.01 15.81 13.24
N TYR A 6 1.88 14.73 12.47
CA TYR A 6 2.97 13.78 12.29
C TYR A 6 4.19 14.42 11.62
N ILE A 7 3.99 15.21 10.57
CA ILE A 7 5.09 15.88 9.87
C ILE A 7 5.83 16.81 10.83
N LEU A 8 5.14 17.65 11.61
CA LEU A 8 5.83 18.51 12.57
C LEU A 8 6.63 17.71 13.61
N SER A 9 6.05 16.64 14.17
CA SER A 9 6.78 15.78 15.10
C SER A 9 8.01 15.12 14.47
N LEU A 10 7.91 14.67 13.21
CA LEU A 10 9.02 14.05 12.49
C LEU A 10 10.19 15.03 12.24
N TYR A 11 9.89 16.32 12.11
CA TYR A 11 10.89 17.39 11.96
C TYR A 11 11.24 18.07 13.29
N ASN A 12 10.76 17.56 14.44
CA ASN A 12 10.94 18.14 15.77
C ASN A 12 10.48 19.61 15.85
N LEU A 13 9.40 19.96 15.17
CA LEU A 13 8.80 21.29 15.18
C LEU A 13 7.53 21.30 16.03
N THR A 14 7.35 22.38 16.79
CA THR A 14 6.16 22.64 17.57
C THR A 14 5.13 23.43 16.75
N GLN A 15 3.87 23.37 17.18
CA GLN A 15 2.82 24.22 16.60
C GLN A 15 3.11 25.72 16.78
N GLN A 16 3.83 26.09 17.85
CA GLN A 16 4.16 27.49 18.13
C GLN A 16 5.18 27.99 17.11
N GLU A 17 6.25 27.23 16.86
CA GLU A 17 7.27 27.58 15.86
C GLU A 17 6.66 27.68 14.46
N LEU A 18 5.76 26.75 14.08
CA LEU A 18 5.07 26.84 12.79
C LEU A 18 4.17 28.10 12.72
N ALA A 19 3.48 28.45 13.80
CA ALA A 19 2.60 29.61 13.83
C ALA A 19 3.40 30.92 13.65
N GLU A 20 4.53 31.02 14.34
CA GLU A 20 5.48 32.14 14.24
C GLU A 20 6.04 32.27 12.83
N GLU A 21 6.49 31.16 12.24
CA GLU A 21 7.01 31.13 10.87
C GLU A 21 5.97 31.57 9.83
N LEU A 22 4.71 31.15 9.99
CA LEU A 22 3.62 31.50 9.07
C LEU A 22 3.01 32.88 9.36
N GLY A 23 3.46 33.57 10.40
CA GLY A 23 2.93 34.88 10.81
C GLY A 23 1.46 34.83 11.24
N ILE A 24 1.01 33.74 11.86
CA ILE A 24 -0.39 33.54 12.30
C ILE A 24 -0.49 33.13 13.76
N LYS A 25 -1.67 33.29 14.35
CA LYS A 25 -1.93 32.83 15.72
C LYS A 25 -1.89 31.31 15.80
N LYS A 26 -1.26 30.76 16.85
CA LYS A 26 -1.25 29.31 17.20
C LYS A 26 -2.64 28.65 17.16
N GLN A 27 -3.68 29.41 17.51
CA GLN A 27 -5.08 28.95 17.43
C GLN A 27 -5.48 28.47 16.02
N ASN A 28 -4.94 29.06 14.95
CA ASN A 28 -5.18 28.58 13.58
C ASN A 28 -4.53 27.21 13.35
N ILE A 29 -3.28 27.00 13.79
CA ILE A 29 -2.59 25.70 13.67
C ILE A 29 -3.35 24.62 14.46
N ASN A 30 -3.81 24.93 15.66
CA ASN A 30 -4.64 24.04 16.47
C ASN A 30 -5.91 23.58 15.75
N GLN A 31 -6.57 24.46 14.98
CA GLN A 31 -7.75 24.09 14.20
C GLN A 31 -7.41 23.13 13.05
N TRP A 32 -6.22 23.25 12.46
CA TRP A 32 -5.72 22.35 11.41
C TRP A 32 -5.42 20.96 11.99
N PHE A 33 -4.79 20.88 13.16
CA PHE A 33 -4.51 19.62 13.86
C PHE A 33 -5.77 18.87 14.24
N LYS A 34 -6.83 19.60 14.63
CA LYS A 34 -8.13 19.02 14.96
C LYS A 34 -8.96 18.61 13.74
N GLY A 35 -8.50 18.88 12.51
CA GLY A 35 -9.28 18.66 11.29
C GLY A 35 -10.50 19.59 11.13
N SER A 36 -10.83 20.41 12.15
CA SER A 36 -11.97 21.33 12.15
C SER A 36 -11.92 22.39 11.05
N ARG A 37 -10.73 22.70 10.53
CA ARG A 37 -10.53 23.61 9.40
C ARG A 37 -9.38 23.11 8.55
N LYS A 38 -9.60 23.02 7.23
CA LYS A 38 -8.53 22.72 6.26
C LYS A 38 -7.51 23.85 6.20
N ILE A 39 -6.26 23.48 5.91
CA ILE A 39 -5.16 24.42 5.72
C ILE A 39 -5.41 25.24 4.43
N PRO A 40 -5.42 26.59 4.50
CA PRO A 40 -5.55 27.44 3.31
C PRO A 40 -4.46 27.18 2.27
N LYS A 41 -4.79 27.25 0.97
CA LYS A 41 -3.88 26.98 -0.15
C LYS A 41 -2.53 27.70 -0.05
N LYS A 42 -2.53 28.98 0.34
CA LYS A 42 -1.29 29.77 0.50
C LYS A 42 -0.29 29.15 1.50
N TYR A 43 -0.79 28.51 2.57
CA TYR A 43 0.06 27.85 3.56
C TYR A 43 0.43 26.43 3.12
N LEU A 44 -0.41 25.75 2.34
CA LEU A 44 -0.06 24.46 1.74
C LEU A 44 1.15 24.58 0.80
N SER A 45 1.22 25.63 -0.01
CA SER A 45 2.39 25.90 -0.86
C SER A 45 3.66 26.07 -0.03
N HIS A 46 3.61 26.88 1.04
CA HIS A 46 4.75 27.05 1.95
C HIS A 46 5.19 25.74 2.62
N LEU A 47 4.24 24.95 3.12
CA LEU A 47 4.51 23.66 3.76
C LEU A 47 5.10 22.65 2.78
N ASN A 48 4.58 22.59 1.56
CA ASN A 48 5.14 21.76 0.50
C ASN A 48 6.57 22.19 0.15
N GLU A 49 6.84 23.49 0.01
CA GLU A 49 8.18 23.98 -0.29
C GLU A 49 9.18 23.68 0.82
N LYS A 50 8.76 23.82 2.09
CA LYS A 50 9.59 23.58 3.28
C LYS A 50 9.93 22.11 3.47
N PHE A 51 8.92 21.23 3.43
CA PHE A 51 9.10 19.81 3.75
C PHE A 51 9.29 18.92 2.53
N LYS A 52 9.04 19.44 1.32
CA LYS A 52 8.96 18.68 0.05
C LYS A 52 8.03 17.47 0.13
N ILE A 53 6.95 17.59 0.90
CA ILE A 53 5.92 16.55 1.06
C ILE A 53 4.69 16.94 0.22
N PRO A 54 4.06 15.99 -0.51
CA PRO A 54 2.81 16.24 -1.24
C PRO A 54 1.73 16.88 -0.36
N ILE A 55 1.00 17.85 -0.93
CA ILE A 55 0.07 18.69 -0.17
C ILE A 55 -1.06 17.91 0.50
N ASP A 56 -1.42 16.75 -0.05
CA ASP A 56 -2.52 15.91 0.44
C ASP A 56 -2.23 15.38 1.85
N TYR A 57 -0.97 15.04 2.15
CA TYR A 57 -0.58 14.53 3.46
C TYR A 57 -0.81 15.54 4.59
N PHE A 58 -0.83 16.85 4.34
CA PHE A 58 -1.00 17.82 5.43
C PHE A 58 -2.44 17.89 5.96
N ASN A 59 -3.45 17.62 5.12
CA ASN A 59 -4.86 17.73 5.50
C ASN A 59 -5.54 16.40 5.77
N MET A 60 -5.00 15.28 5.27
CA MET A 60 -5.61 13.97 5.49
C MET A 60 -5.30 13.41 6.88
N GLU A 61 -6.20 12.55 7.37
CA GLU A 61 -5.81 11.60 8.40
C GLU A 61 -4.86 10.59 7.78
N ILE A 62 -3.70 10.43 8.40
CA ILE A 62 -2.68 9.51 7.90
C ILE A 62 -2.76 8.19 8.65
N LYS A 63 -2.52 7.11 7.91
CA LYS A 63 -2.39 5.76 8.45
C LYS A 63 -0.91 5.41 8.64
N LYS A 64 -0.65 4.19 9.09
CA LYS A 64 0.72 3.74 9.36
C LYS A 64 1.56 3.64 8.09
N SER A 65 0.97 3.18 6.99
CA SER A 65 1.62 3.17 5.68
C SER A 65 2.03 4.58 5.22
N ASP A 66 1.17 5.58 5.42
CA ASP A 66 1.44 6.98 5.07
C ASP A 66 2.58 7.59 5.91
N GLU A 67 2.62 7.30 7.21
CA GLU A 67 3.72 7.72 8.10
C GLU A 67 5.09 7.27 7.58
N LEU A 68 5.17 6.05 7.05
CA LEU A 68 6.39 5.45 6.52
C LEU A 68 6.76 6.07 5.15
N LYS A 69 5.78 6.34 4.29
CA LYS A 69 6.00 7.06 3.02
C LYS A 69 6.57 8.46 3.28
N ILE A 70 6.02 9.18 4.26
CA ILE A 70 6.51 10.49 4.69
C ILE A 70 7.95 10.39 5.22
N LYS A 71 8.29 9.33 5.97
CA LYS A 71 9.68 9.08 6.42
C LYS A 71 10.64 8.87 5.25
N ILE A 72 10.25 8.10 4.23
CA ILE A 72 11.05 7.94 3.01
C ILE A 72 11.27 9.29 2.32
N ILE A 73 10.23 10.12 2.20
CA ILE A 73 10.36 11.46 1.60
C ILE A 73 11.39 12.29 2.37
N LYS A 74 11.27 12.36 3.71
CA LYS A 74 12.25 13.07 4.55
C LYS A 74 13.67 12.53 4.35
N LEU A 75 13.84 11.20 4.41
CA LEU A 75 15.15 10.55 4.27
C LEU A 75 15.81 10.90 2.92
N LYS A 76 15.04 10.88 1.83
CA LYS A 76 15.53 11.26 0.49
C LYS A 76 15.88 12.74 0.38
N ASN A 77 15.11 13.62 1.04
CA ASN A 77 15.39 15.06 1.05
C ASN A 77 16.66 15.39 1.84
N GLU A 78 16.89 14.71 2.96
CA GLU A 78 18.08 14.88 3.79
C GLU A 78 19.33 14.25 3.16
N ASN A 79 19.13 13.24 2.30
CA ASN A 79 20.19 12.49 1.65
C ASN A 79 19.96 12.44 0.12
N PRO A 80 20.12 13.58 -0.58
CA PRO A 80 19.89 13.63 -2.02
C PRO A 80 20.83 12.66 -2.75
N PRO A 81 20.36 12.02 -3.84
CA PRO A 81 21.16 11.07 -4.59
C PRO A 81 22.32 11.78 -5.28
N LYS A 82 23.41 11.04 -5.52
CA LYS A 82 24.56 11.49 -6.30
C LYS A 82 24.34 11.10 -7.76
N LYS A 83 24.67 12.02 -8.67
CA LYS A 83 24.74 11.71 -10.10
C LYS A 83 26.01 10.93 -10.38
N VAL A 84 25.87 9.76 -10.99
CA VAL A 84 26.96 8.90 -11.40
C VAL A 84 26.82 8.63 -12.89
N THR A 85 27.90 8.85 -13.64
CA THR A 85 27.96 8.49 -15.06
C THR A 85 28.52 7.09 -15.18
N ARG A 86 27.75 6.17 -15.75
CA ARG A 86 28.21 4.82 -16.12
C ARG A 86 28.47 4.77 -17.62
N VAL A 87 29.62 4.23 -17.99
CA VAL A 87 30.00 4.03 -19.39
C VAL A 87 29.86 2.55 -19.72
N PHE A 88 29.07 2.25 -20.73
CA PHE A 88 28.86 0.91 -21.26
C PHE A 88 29.45 0.82 -22.66
N ASP A 89 30.22 -0.23 -22.93
CA ASP A 89 30.65 -0.53 -24.28
C ASP A 89 29.54 -1.29 -25.00
N THR A 90 29.05 -0.72 -26.10
CA THR A 90 28.01 -1.30 -26.94
C THR A 90 28.59 -1.68 -28.31
N ALA A 91 28.13 -2.81 -28.86
CA ALA A 91 28.64 -3.33 -30.13
C ALA A 91 28.25 -2.43 -31.34
N GLU A 92 27.20 -1.62 -31.21
CA GLU A 92 26.62 -0.83 -32.32
C GLU A 92 26.97 0.67 -32.26
N GLU A 93 27.03 1.29 -31.07
CA GLU A 93 27.20 2.75 -30.91
C GLU A 93 28.54 3.17 -30.29
N GLY A 94 29.42 2.21 -29.95
CA GLY A 94 30.66 2.50 -29.23
C GLY A 94 30.40 2.65 -27.73
N LYS A 95 30.76 3.79 -27.13
CA LYS A 95 30.56 4.06 -25.68
C LYS A 95 29.22 4.74 -25.42
N LEU A 96 28.37 4.09 -24.63
CA LEU A 96 27.12 4.65 -24.13
C LEU A 96 27.32 5.17 -22.70
N GLU A 97 27.11 6.46 -22.48
CA GLU A 97 27.16 7.07 -21.15
C GLU A 97 25.73 7.23 -20.60
N ILE A 98 25.45 6.60 -19.46
CA ILE A 98 24.17 6.72 -18.74
C ILE A 98 24.41 7.46 -17.44
N GLU A 99 23.73 8.59 -17.25
CA GLU A 99 23.65 9.26 -15.97
C GLU A 99 22.55 8.64 -15.11
N GLU A 100 22.90 8.21 -13.90
CA GLU A 100 21.97 7.66 -12.91
C GLU A 100 22.08 8.39 -11.58
N GLU A 101 20.96 8.48 -10.87
CA GLU A 101 20.89 8.99 -9.50
C GLU A 101 21.00 7.83 -8.51
N VAL A 102 22.08 7.83 -7.73
CA VAL A 102 22.41 6.74 -6.80
C VAL A 102 22.48 7.28 -5.38
N TYR A 103 21.72 6.65 -4.47
CA TYR A 103 21.82 6.92 -3.05
C TYR A 103 23.04 6.23 -2.44
N GLU A 104 23.51 6.73 -1.30
CA GLU A 104 24.48 5.95 -0.52
C GLU A 104 23.87 4.58 -0.16
N LYS A 105 24.69 3.52 -0.22
CA LYS A 105 24.24 2.14 0.02
C LYS A 105 23.49 1.95 1.35
N SER A 106 23.87 2.69 2.38
CA SER A 106 23.21 2.73 3.69
C SER A 106 21.77 3.24 3.59
N ILE A 107 21.59 4.38 2.90
CA ILE A 107 20.30 5.03 2.63
C ILE A 107 19.44 4.17 1.71
N GLU A 108 20.01 3.60 0.65
CA GLU A 108 19.31 2.69 -0.26
C GLU A 108 18.72 1.49 0.50
N LYS A 109 19.53 0.87 1.36
CA LYS A 109 19.08 -0.24 2.21
C LYS A 109 17.94 0.18 3.14
N GLU A 110 18.03 1.36 3.74
CA GLU A 110 16.97 1.87 4.62
C GLU A 110 15.67 2.12 3.84
N ILE A 111 15.74 2.72 2.65
CA ILE A 111 14.58 2.90 1.77
C ILE A 111 13.96 1.55 1.40
N ILE A 112 14.75 0.54 1.07
CA ILE A 112 14.25 -0.81 0.76
C ILE A 112 13.50 -1.41 1.94
N LEU A 113 14.07 -1.34 3.15
CA LEU A 113 13.43 -1.85 4.37
C LEU A 113 12.13 -1.11 4.68
N LEU A 114 12.12 0.21 4.54
CA LEU A 114 10.91 1.03 4.71
C LEU A 114 9.83 0.70 3.67
N ASN A 115 10.22 0.41 2.41
CA ASN A 115 9.26 0.00 1.38
C ASN A 115 8.64 -1.37 1.67
N ILE A 116 9.41 -2.33 2.18
CA ILE A 116 8.87 -3.62 2.64
C ILE A 116 7.87 -3.39 3.78
N GLU A 117 8.22 -2.51 4.73
CA GLU A 117 7.36 -2.16 5.84
C GLU A 117 6.06 -1.46 5.37
N ILE A 118 6.14 -0.57 4.39
CA ILE A 118 4.96 0.07 3.77
C ILE A 118 4.03 -1.01 3.19
N LYS A 119 4.56 -1.92 2.36
CA LYS A 119 3.77 -3.01 1.78
C LYS A 119 3.09 -3.87 2.86
N ARG A 120 3.81 -4.16 3.95
CA ARG A 120 3.25 -4.89 5.10
C ARG A 120 2.07 -4.14 5.74
N GLN A 121 2.22 -2.85 6.00
CA GLN A 121 1.17 -2.04 6.62
C GLN A 121 -0.03 -1.86 5.69
N GLU A 122 0.19 -1.61 4.39
CA GLU A 122 -0.89 -1.50 3.40
C GLU A 122 -1.70 -2.79 3.32
N LEU A 123 -1.04 -3.95 3.33
CA LEU A 123 -1.72 -5.25 3.36
C LEU A 123 -2.57 -5.42 4.62
N LEU A 124 -2.04 -5.09 5.80
CA LEU A 124 -2.80 -5.16 7.05
C LEU A 124 -4.02 -4.21 7.05
N GLU A 125 -3.86 -3.01 6.51
CA GLU A 125 -4.96 -2.05 6.36
C GLU A 125 -6.06 -2.56 5.42
N ILE A 126 -5.69 -3.28 4.35
CA ILE A 126 -6.64 -3.91 3.42
C ILE A 126 -7.36 -5.08 4.12
N ILE A 127 -6.62 -5.99 4.75
CA ILE A 127 -7.19 -7.15 5.46
C ILE A 127 -8.16 -6.68 6.56
N TYR A 128 -7.77 -5.68 7.35
CA TYR A 128 -8.62 -5.12 8.39
C TYR A 128 -9.96 -4.60 7.85
N LYS A 129 -9.95 -3.96 6.67
CA LYS A 129 -11.18 -3.49 6.00
C LYS A 129 -12.02 -4.64 5.46
N MET A 130 -11.41 -5.69 4.94
CA MET A 130 -12.12 -6.88 4.44
C MET A 130 -12.83 -7.63 5.57
N ILE A 131 -12.18 -7.76 6.73
CA ILE A 131 -12.75 -8.46 7.89
C ILE A 131 -13.77 -7.59 8.63
N ASN A 132 -13.62 -6.27 8.63
CA ASN A 132 -14.53 -5.34 9.31
C ASN A 132 -15.37 -4.53 8.31
N PHE A 133 -16.01 -5.20 7.35
CA PHE A 133 -16.95 -4.52 6.47
C PHE A 133 -18.20 -4.10 7.27
N ASN A 134 -18.62 -2.84 7.11
CA ASN A 134 -19.70 -2.27 7.92
C ASN A 134 -21.02 -3.02 7.69
N TYR A 135 -21.65 -3.45 8.79
CA TYR A 135 -23.06 -3.80 8.78
C TYR A 135 -23.86 -2.53 8.43
N ASN A 136 -24.30 -2.41 7.18
CA ASN A 136 -25.28 -1.41 6.82
C ASN A 136 -26.63 -1.92 7.32
N ASN A 137 -27.33 -1.12 8.12
CA ASN A 137 -28.71 -1.39 8.59
C ASN A 137 -29.73 -1.55 7.44
N GLU A 138 -29.29 -1.52 6.18
CA GLU A 138 -30.07 -1.84 4.97
C GLU A 138 -30.01 -3.34 4.62
N ILE A 139 -29.12 -4.12 5.24
CA ILE A 139 -29.13 -5.59 5.17
C ILE A 139 -30.13 -6.08 6.22
N ASP A 140 -31.35 -6.38 5.79
CA ASP A 140 -32.43 -6.90 6.64
C ASP A 140 -32.12 -8.28 7.27
N ASP A 141 -31.01 -8.93 6.89
CA ASP A 141 -30.60 -10.24 7.36
C ASP A 141 -29.23 -10.24 8.07
N ILE A 142 -29.26 -10.20 9.40
CA ILE A 142 -28.07 -10.32 10.26
C ILE A 142 -27.39 -11.68 10.07
N GLU A 143 -28.14 -12.74 9.79
CA GLU A 143 -27.58 -14.10 9.63
C GLU A 143 -26.75 -14.18 8.34
N GLU A 144 -27.23 -13.61 7.23
CA GLU A 144 -26.49 -13.51 5.98
C GLU A 144 -25.16 -12.74 6.16
N TYR A 145 -25.21 -11.58 6.82
CA TYR A 145 -24.01 -10.79 7.13
C TYR A 145 -23.00 -11.58 7.99
N VAL A 146 -23.47 -12.29 9.02
CA VAL A 146 -22.60 -13.08 9.90
C VAL A 146 -21.94 -14.23 9.13
N GLU A 147 -22.68 -14.94 8.27
CA GLU A 147 -22.14 -16.04 7.49
C GLU A 147 -21.12 -15.58 6.45
N GLU A 148 -21.35 -14.45 5.76
CA GLU A 148 -20.36 -13.87 4.84
C GLU A 148 -19.05 -13.50 5.55
N ASN A 149 -19.14 -12.82 6.69
CA ASN A 149 -17.95 -12.46 7.48
C ASN A 149 -17.22 -13.71 7.99
N ARG A 150 -17.94 -14.75 8.42
CA ARG A 150 -17.32 -16.02 8.86
C ARG A 150 -16.52 -16.67 7.72
N LYS A 151 -17.04 -16.65 6.49
CA LYS A 151 -16.33 -17.20 5.32
C LYS A 151 -15.02 -16.44 5.06
N ILE A 152 -15.05 -15.11 5.07
CA ILE A 152 -13.85 -14.27 4.86
C ILE A 152 -12.80 -14.54 5.95
N ILE A 153 -13.21 -14.56 7.22
CA ILE A 153 -12.32 -14.87 8.35
C ILE A 153 -11.68 -16.26 8.16
N SER A 154 -12.49 -17.26 7.79
CA SER A 154 -12.02 -18.63 7.58
C SER A 154 -10.94 -18.72 6.49
N VAL A 155 -11.06 -17.93 5.41
CA VAL A 155 -10.03 -17.87 4.35
C VAL A 155 -8.68 -17.40 4.92
N PHE A 156 -8.67 -16.31 5.68
CA PHE A 156 -7.45 -15.81 6.31
C PHE A 156 -6.91 -16.76 7.37
N ASP A 157 -7.76 -17.45 8.13
CA ASP A 157 -7.36 -18.46 9.11
C ASP A 157 -6.63 -19.63 8.44
N TYR A 158 -7.16 -20.15 7.32
CA TYR A 158 -6.49 -21.23 6.59
C TYR A 158 -5.15 -20.80 5.99
N ILE A 159 -5.08 -19.61 5.37
CA ILE A 159 -3.82 -19.08 4.83
C ILE A 159 -2.79 -18.94 5.96
N THR A 160 -3.19 -18.38 7.09
CA THR A 160 -2.34 -18.22 8.27
C THR A 160 -1.85 -19.56 8.78
N ALA A 161 -2.74 -20.53 8.96
CA ALA A 161 -2.39 -21.88 9.43
C ALA A 161 -1.39 -22.58 8.51
N ILE A 162 -1.55 -22.46 7.18
CA ILE A 162 -0.61 -23.02 6.20
C ILE A 162 0.77 -22.37 6.37
N LEU A 163 0.84 -21.04 6.41
CA LEU A 163 2.10 -20.29 6.53
C LEU A 163 2.80 -20.54 7.88
N GLU A 164 2.05 -20.57 8.98
CA GLU A 164 2.59 -20.85 10.32
C GLU A 164 3.10 -22.28 10.47
N SER A 165 2.47 -23.24 9.79
CA SER A 165 2.90 -24.63 9.83
C SER A 165 4.32 -24.84 9.31
N LYS A 166 4.78 -23.97 8.40
CA LYS A 166 6.04 -24.10 7.64
C LYS A 166 6.19 -25.43 6.89
N LYS A 167 5.09 -26.17 6.70
CA LYS A 167 5.05 -27.44 5.98
C LYS A 167 4.86 -27.26 4.48
N VAL A 168 4.38 -26.10 4.07
CA VAL A 168 4.13 -25.72 2.68
C VAL A 168 5.02 -24.53 2.37
N GLU A 169 5.78 -24.63 1.27
CA GLU A 169 6.60 -23.51 0.79
C GLU A 169 5.70 -22.36 0.32
N SER A 170 6.08 -21.12 0.63
CA SER A 170 5.31 -19.94 0.25
C SER A 170 5.11 -19.83 -1.26
N ASP A 171 6.15 -20.16 -2.04
CA ASP A 171 6.12 -20.04 -3.50
C ASP A 171 5.12 -21.03 -4.12
N PHE A 172 5.01 -22.23 -3.54
CA PHE A 172 3.99 -23.20 -3.93
C PHE A 172 2.57 -22.71 -3.62
N LEU A 173 2.33 -22.12 -2.44
CA LEU A 173 1.03 -21.54 -2.12
C LEU A 173 0.70 -20.36 -3.06
N LEU A 174 1.70 -19.53 -3.38
CA LEU A 174 1.55 -18.43 -4.33
C LEU A 174 1.19 -18.93 -5.73
N GLU A 175 1.73 -20.06 -6.19
CA GLU A 175 1.34 -20.66 -7.49
C GLU A 175 -0.14 -21.05 -7.51
N ILE A 176 -0.65 -21.65 -6.43
CA ILE A 176 -2.06 -22.01 -6.31
C ILE A 176 -2.94 -20.76 -6.36
N LEU A 177 -2.60 -19.75 -5.54
CA LEU A 177 -3.35 -18.50 -5.49
C LEU A 177 -3.28 -17.74 -6.82
N ASN A 178 -2.12 -17.73 -7.49
CA ASN A 178 -1.97 -17.10 -8.80
C ASN A 178 -2.85 -17.78 -9.86
N ALA A 179 -2.95 -19.11 -9.84
CA ALA A 179 -3.86 -19.83 -10.73
C ALA A 179 -5.31 -19.39 -10.53
N VAL A 180 -5.75 -19.17 -9.27
CA VAL A 180 -7.09 -18.62 -8.98
C VAL A 180 -7.24 -17.21 -9.55
N VAL A 181 -6.28 -16.31 -9.31
CA VAL A 181 -6.30 -14.92 -9.82
C VAL A 181 -6.46 -14.88 -11.34
N LEU A 182 -5.69 -15.69 -12.08
CA LEU A 182 -5.74 -15.76 -13.53
C LEU A 182 -7.05 -16.37 -14.05
N SER A 183 -7.57 -17.40 -13.37
CA SER A 183 -8.77 -18.14 -13.84
C SER A 183 -10.06 -17.32 -13.79
N PHE A 184 -10.13 -16.39 -12.84
CA PHE A 184 -11.29 -15.54 -12.62
C PHE A 184 -11.06 -14.09 -13.08
N GLU A 185 -10.01 -13.85 -13.87
CA GLU A 185 -9.68 -12.53 -14.45
C GLU A 185 -9.62 -11.41 -13.40
N ILE A 186 -9.14 -11.75 -12.19
CA ILE A 186 -9.07 -10.79 -11.07
C ILE A 186 -7.99 -9.73 -11.36
N GLU A 187 -6.88 -10.16 -11.97
CA GLU A 187 -5.81 -9.28 -12.46
C GLU A 187 -5.35 -9.75 -13.84
N GLU A 188 -5.03 -8.81 -14.73
CA GLU A 188 -4.45 -9.12 -16.03
C GLU A 188 -3.04 -9.69 -15.85
N GLY A 189 -2.78 -10.86 -16.45
CA GLY A 189 -1.48 -11.49 -16.34
C GLY A 189 -1.36 -12.79 -17.13
N PHE A 190 -0.15 -13.34 -17.13
CA PHE A 190 0.15 -14.65 -17.70
C PHE A 190 1.29 -15.29 -16.92
N ASP A 191 1.16 -16.59 -16.64
CA ASP A 191 2.17 -17.37 -15.94
C ASP A 191 2.53 -18.62 -16.75
N ILE A 192 3.81 -18.78 -17.09
CA ILE A 192 4.31 -19.90 -17.89
C ILE A 192 4.50 -21.20 -17.10
N ARG A 193 4.41 -21.15 -15.76
CA ARG A 193 4.70 -22.32 -14.92
C ARG A 193 3.64 -23.40 -15.17
N PRO A 194 4.05 -24.66 -15.48
CA PRO A 194 3.12 -25.72 -15.83
C PRO A 194 2.05 -25.99 -14.78
N PHE A 195 2.41 -25.91 -13.49
CA PHE A 195 1.48 -26.15 -12.40
C PHE A 195 0.37 -25.09 -12.34
N VAL A 196 0.73 -23.80 -12.47
CA VAL A 196 -0.22 -22.68 -12.51
C VAL A 196 -1.18 -22.85 -13.69
N ARG A 197 -0.66 -23.15 -14.90
CA ARG A 197 -1.47 -23.36 -16.10
C ARG A 197 -2.43 -24.54 -15.98
N HIS A 198 -1.99 -25.65 -15.38
CA HIS A 198 -2.86 -26.81 -15.16
C HIS A 198 -4.01 -26.48 -14.21
N LEU A 199 -3.71 -25.80 -13.09
CA LEU A 199 -4.74 -25.35 -12.16
C LEU A 199 -5.68 -24.33 -12.80
N GLU A 200 -5.15 -23.41 -13.61
CA GLU A 200 -5.94 -22.42 -14.34
C GLU A 200 -6.98 -23.08 -15.24
N MET A 201 -6.56 -24.06 -16.05
CA MET A 201 -7.47 -24.83 -16.90
C MET A 201 -8.56 -25.57 -16.11
N ILE A 202 -8.22 -26.07 -14.92
CA ILE A 202 -9.19 -26.74 -14.04
C ILE A 202 -10.20 -25.71 -13.50
N PHE A 203 -9.73 -24.59 -12.96
CA PHE A 203 -10.58 -23.58 -12.35
C PHE A 203 -11.48 -22.86 -13.37
N GLN A 204 -11.00 -22.64 -14.60
CA GLN A 204 -11.82 -22.09 -15.70
C GLN A 204 -13.03 -22.96 -16.06
N CYS A 205 -13.03 -24.25 -15.69
CA CYS A 205 -14.18 -25.14 -15.84
C CYS A 205 -15.28 -24.89 -14.79
N TYR A 206 -15.05 -24.02 -13.81
CA TYR A 206 -16.01 -23.69 -12.77
C TYR A 206 -16.44 -22.23 -12.83
N GLU A 207 -17.63 -21.93 -12.33
CA GLU A 207 -18.14 -20.58 -12.15
C GLU A 207 -18.90 -20.46 -10.82
N PHE A 208 -18.96 -19.25 -10.26
CA PHE A 208 -19.66 -19.00 -9.02
C PHE A 208 -21.17 -18.90 -9.27
N ASP A 209 -21.93 -19.84 -8.72
CA ASP A 209 -23.40 -19.79 -8.74
C ASP A 209 -23.88 -18.98 -7.54
N LYS A 210 -24.48 -17.80 -7.81
CA LYS A 210 -24.99 -16.89 -6.77
C LYS A 210 -26.18 -17.47 -6.00
N HIS A 211 -26.99 -18.33 -6.62
CA HIS A 211 -28.15 -18.93 -5.96
C HIS A 211 -27.74 -20.05 -5.01
N LEU A 212 -26.69 -20.79 -5.37
CA LEU A 212 -26.18 -21.90 -4.57
C LEU A 212 -25.08 -21.48 -3.58
N ASN A 213 -24.47 -20.32 -3.78
CA ASN A 213 -23.40 -19.75 -2.94
C ASN A 213 -22.14 -20.66 -2.89
N TYR A 214 -21.84 -21.33 -4.00
CA TYR A 214 -20.60 -22.09 -4.23
C TYR A 214 -20.28 -22.23 -5.73
N CYS A 215 -19.05 -22.63 -6.05
CA CYS A 215 -18.63 -22.83 -7.44
C CYS A 215 -19.20 -24.14 -8.02
N VAL A 216 -19.85 -24.06 -9.18
CA VAL A 216 -20.37 -25.20 -9.94
C VAL A 216 -19.56 -25.39 -11.21
N LYS A 217 -19.54 -26.62 -11.75
CA LYS A 217 -18.92 -26.89 -13.04
C LYS A 217 -19.76 -26.22 -14.13
N LYS A 218 -19.12 -25.47 -15.03
CA LYS A 218 -19.77 -24.90 -16.22
C LYS A 218 -20.39 -26.04 -17.02
N HIS A 219 -21.68 -25.95 -17.28
CA HIS A 219 -22.31 -26.82 -18.25
C HIS A 219 -21.88 -26.33 -19.63
N ASN A 220 -21.04 -27.11 -20.31
CA ASN A 220 -20.77 -26.86 -21.73
C ASN A 220 -22.10 -27.04 -22.47
N GLU A 221 -22.66 -25.97 -23.04
CA GLU A 221 -23.63 -26.07 -24.13
C GLU A 221 -22.98 -26.66 -25.38
#